data_AF-A0A4U6S7P3-F1
#
_entry.id   AF-A0A4U6S7P3-F1
#
_cell.length_a   1.000
_cell.length_b   1.000
_cell.length_c   1.000
_cell.angle_alpha   90.00
_cell.angle_beta   90.00
_cell.angle_gamma   90.00
#
_symmetry.space_group_name_H-M   'P 1'
#
loop_
_entity.id
_entity.type
_entity.pdbx_description
1 polymer ?
#
loop_
_entity_poly.entity_id
_entity_poly.type
_entity_poly.pdbx_seq_one_letter_code
_entity_poly.pdbx_strand_id
1 'polypeptide(L)'
;MTRITRDDVLKAIGHADDVTIARIIASGATITELAEAQAWLANDEPLMNAGKPLATGRARELVDILSELEPSEDDEPSPPIAPPE
;
A
#
# COMPACT_ATOMS: atom_id res chain seq x y z
N MET A 1 21.85 1.74 2.71
CA MET A 1 20.40 1.43 2.76
C MET A 1 19.94 1.63 4.19
N THR A 2 19.17 2.68 4.44
CA THR A 2 18.62 2.97 5.77
C THR A 2 17.40 2.09 5.98
N ARG A 3 17.41 1.31 7.06
CA ARG A 3 16.27 0.47 7.46
C ARG A 3 15.15 1.38 7.94
N ILE A 4 13.91 1.02 7.62
CA ILE A 4 12.72 1.76 8.05
C ILE A 4 12.65 1.81 9.58
N THR A 5 12.39 3.00 10.13
CA THR A 5 12.04 3.20 11.53
C THR A 5 10.57 3.58 11.67
N ARG A 6 10.04 3.52 12.89
CA ARG A 6 8.65 3.93 13.19
C ARG A 6 8.35 5.35 12.70
N ASP A 7 9.28 6.28 12.89
CA ASP A 7 9.13 7.67 12.45
C ASP A 7 9.07 7.78 10.92
N ASP A 8 9.87 6.98 10.20
CA ASP A 8 9.81 6.93 8.73
C ASP A 8 8.46 6.40 8.24
N VAL A 9 7.91 5.38 8.91
CA VAL A 9 6.58 4.83 8.59
C VAL A 9 5.49 5.89 8.76
N LEU A 10 5.51 6.60 9.89
CA LEU A 10 4.55 7.67 10.18
C LEU A 10 4.71 8.86 9.22
N LYS A 11 5.94 9.21 8.83
CA LYS A 11 6.18 10.28 7.85
C LYS A 11 5.72 9.91 6.45
N ALA A 12 5.85 8.65 6.07
CA ALA A 12 5.44 8.18 4.75
C ALA A 12 3.92 8.07 4.64
N ILE A 13 3.27 7.40 5.60
CA ILE A 13 1.86 6.99 5.49
C ILE A 13 0.95 7.92 6.30
N GLY A 14 1.51 8.78 7.16
CA GLY A 14 0.77 9.68 8.03
C GLY A 14 0.21 8.98 9.26
N HIS A 15 -0.81 8.14 9.07
CA HIS A 15 -1.48 7.43 10.14
C HIS A 15 -1.40 5.91 9.92
N ALA A 16 -0.75 5.21 10.85
CA ALA A 16 -0.66 3.76 10.85
C ALA A 16 -0.68 3.25 12.30
N ASP A 17 -1.40 2.17 12.55
CA ASP A 17 -1.44 1.54 13.86
C ASP A 17 -0.11 0.84 14.18
N ASP A 18 0.16 0.65 15.49
CA ASP A 18 1.37 -0.01 15.99
C ASP A 18 1.63 -1.38 15.35
N VAL A 19 0.56 -2.15 15.08
CA VAL A 19 0.62 -3.46 14.45
C VAL A 19 1.18 -3.35 13.03
N THR A 20 0.67 -2.39 12.25
CA THR A 20 1.10 -2.18 10.88
C THR A 20 2.52 -1.65 10.80
N ILE A 21 2.87 -0.71 11.69
CA ILE A 21 4.25 -0.22 11.82
C ILE A 21 5.20 -1.38 12.12
N ALA A 22 4.83 -2.28 13.04
CA ALA A 22 5.64 -3.45 13.36
C ALA A 22 5.80 -4.41 12.16
N ARG A 23 4.73 -4.66 11.39
CA ARG A 23 4.77 -5.48 10.15
C ARG A 23 5.72 -4.88 9.13
N ILE A 24 5.64 -3.58 8.87
CA ILE A 24 6.49 -2.86 7.93
C ILE A 24 7.97 -2.94 8.35
N ILE A 25 8.30 -2.72 9.63
CA ILE A 25 9.68 -2.83 10.13
C ILE A 25 10.18 -4.29 10.06
N ALA A 26 9.30 -5.25 10.35
CA ALA A 26 9.60 -6.68 10.32
C ALA A 26 9.89 -7.22 8.91
N SER A 27 9.26 -6.66 7.87
CA SER A 27 9.56 -6.95 6.46
C SER A 27 11.03 -6.74 6.09
N GLY A 28 11.74 -5.92 6.88
CA GLY A 28 13.14 -5.57 6.64
C GLY A 28 13.34 -4.69 5.40
N ALA A 29 12.27 -4.05 4.93
CA ALA A 29 12.32 -3.12 3.83
C ALA A 29 13.07 -1.82 4.19
N THR A 30 13.49 -1.14 3.14
CA THR A 30 14.16 0.15 3.17
C THR A 30 13.18 1.27 2.86
N ILE A 31 13.53 2.50 3.23
CA ILE A 31 12.69 3.69 2.98
C ILE A 31 12.37 3.82 1.47
N THR A 32 13.30 3.44 0.59
CA THR A 32 13.09 3.44 -0.86
C THR A 32 12.02 2.45 -1.30
N GLU A 33 12.00 1.25 -0.73
CA GLU A 33 10.98 0.24 -1.02
C GLU A 33 9.60 0.67 -0.47
N LEU A 34 9.56 1.35 0.67
CA LEU A 34 8.33 1.93 1.22
C LEU A 34 7.77 3.05 0.33
N ALA A 35 8.63 3.94 -0.14
CA ALA A 35 8.24 5.00 -1.07
C ALA A 35 7.75 4.42 -2.41
N GLU A 36 8.39 3.36 -2.91
CA GLU A 36 7.93 2.66 -4.11
C GLU A 36 6.56 2.02 -3.90
N ALA A 37 6.34 1.35 -2.77
CA ALA A 37 5.05 0.75 -2.44
C ALA A 37 3.93 1.80 -2.38
N GLN A 38 4.22 2.95 -1.78
CA GLN A 38 3.25 4.03 -1.69
C GLN A 38 2.96 4.68 -3.06
N ALA A 39 3.99 4.85 -3.89
CA ALA A 39 3.81 5.33 -5.26
C ALA A 39 2.92 4.38 -6.06
N TRP A 40 3.11 3.06 -5.88
CA TRP A 40 2.25 2.02 -6.45
C TRP A 40 0.82 2.11 -5.96
N LEU A 41 0.57 2.39 -4.69
CA LEU A 41 -0.80 2.55 -4.19
C LEU A 41 -1.50 3.80 -4.70
N ALA A 42 -0.80 4.93 -4.72
CA ALA A 42 -1.39 6.19 -5.11
C ALA A 42 -1.51 6.39 -6.64
N ASN A 43 -0.76 5.63 -7.44
CA ASN A 43 -0.66 5.84 -8.89
C ASN A 43 -0.56 4.50 -9.65
N ASP A 44 -1.24 3.45 -9.21
CA ASP A 44 -1.14 2.11 -9.80
C ASP A 44 -1.42 2.13 -11.32
N GLU A 45 -2.53 2.71 -11.75
CA GLU A 45 -2.95 2.76 -13.15
C GLU A 45 -1.98 3.60 -14.01
N PRO A 46 -1.59 4.83 -13.61
CA PRO A 46 -0.55 5.59 -14.32
C PRO A 46 0.79 4.86 -14.41
N LEU A 47 1.22 4.17 -13.34
CA LEU A 47 2.50 3.47 -13.31
C LEU A 47 2.49 2.21 -14.18
N MET A 48 1.38 1.48 -14.22
CA MET A 48 1.19 0.38 -15.18
C MET A 48 1.21 0.89 -16.62
N ASN A 49 0.50 1.98 -16.92
CA ASN A 49 0.48 2.59 -18.25
C ASN A 49 1.85 3.14 -18.67
N ALA A 50 2.65 3.61 -17.72
CA ALA A 50 4.04 4.02 -17.96
C ALA A 50 5.00 2.84 -18.21
N GLY A 51 4.52 1.59 -18.13
CA GLY A 51 5.32 0.39 -18.30
C GLY A 51 6.26 0.11 -17.13
N LYS A 52 6.00 0.69 -15.94
CA LYS A 52 6.80 0.40 -14.75
C LYS A 52 6.55 -1.05 -14.33
N PRO A 53 7.60 -1.86 -14.06
CA PRO A 53 7.42 -3.21 -13.57
C PRO A 53 6.74 -3.17 -12.19
N LEU A 54 5.76 -4.05 -11.99
CA LEU A 54 5.06 -4.22 -10.72
C LEU A 54 6.06 -4.29 -9.55
N ALA A 55 5.65 -3.79 -8.39
CA ALA A 55 6.42 -3.97 -7.16
C ALA A 55 6.75 -5.47 -6.98
N THR A 56 8.00 -5.76 -6.61
CA THR A 56 8.48 -7.12 -6.35
C THR A 56 9.21 -7.21 -5.01
N GLY A 57 9.35 -8.42 -4.49
CA GLY A 57 10.03 -8.66 -3.22
C GLY A 57 9.36 -7.90 -2.06
N ARG A 58 10.16 -7.16 -1.29
CA ARG A 58 9.68 -6.42 -0.12
C ARG A 58 8.77 -5.26 -0.47
N ALA A 59 9.01 -4.58 -1.59
CA ALA A 59 8.12 -3.49 -2.03
C ALA A 59 6.69 -4.02 -2.28
N ARG A 60 6.56 -5.24 -2.83
CA ARG A 60 5.23 -5.86 -3.02
C ARG A 60 4.55 -6.21 -1.71
N GLU A 61 5.30 -6.74 -0.74
CA GLU A 61 4.78 -7.03 0.60
C GLU A 61 4.29 -5.75 1.30
N LEU A 62 5.01 -4.64 1.12
CA LEU A 62 4.58 -3.34 1.63
C LEU A 62 3.31 -2.83 0.93
N VAL A 63 3.18 -2.99 -0.40
CA VAL A 63 1.93 -2.63 -1.11
C VAL A 63 0.74 -3.36 -0.49
N ASP A 64 0.87 -4.67 -0.25
CA ASP A 64 -0.18 -5.50 0.36
C ASP A 64 -0.56 -5.00 1.76
N ILE A 65 0.43 -4.78 2.63
CA ILE A 65 0.21 -4.26 3.99
C ILE A 65 -0.48 -2.89 3.98
N LEU A 66 -0.10 -2.02 3.05
CA LEU A 66 -0.62 -0.67 2.96
C LEU A 66 -2.02 -0.64 2.31
N SER A 67 -2.33 -1.53 1.37
CA SER A 67 -3.69 -1.71 0.84
C SER A 67 -4.70 -2.11 1.92
N GLU A 68 -4.27 -2.83 2.96
CA GLU A 68 -5.11 -3.16 4.11
C GLU A 68 -5.42 -1.95 5.00
N LEU A 69 -4.61 -0.87 4.93
CA LEU A 69 -4.79 0.35 5.74
C LEU A 69 -5.72 1.37 5.09
N GLU A 70 -5.65 1.50 3.76
CA GLU A 70 -6.53 2.39 3.04
C GLU A 70 -7.95 1.85 3.20
N PRO A 71 -8.91 2.63 3.75
CA PRO A 71 -10.29 2.22 3.72
C PRO A 71 -10.65 2.03 2.25
N SER A 72 -10.94 0.79 1.86
CA SER A 72 -11.35 0.46 0.51
C SER A 72 -12.45 1.44 0.10
N GLU A 73 -12.18 2.29 -0.89
CA GLU A 73 -13.19 3.20 -1.47
C GLU A 73 -14.36 2.42 -2.11
N ASP A 74 -14.28 1.08 -2.11
CA ASP A 74 -15.32 0.09 -2.39
C ASP A 74 -16.36 -0.12 -1.26
N ASP A 75 -16.62 0.88 -0.41
CA ASP A 75 -17.93 1.01 0.27
C ASP A 75 -18.97 1.68 -0.67
N GLU A 76 -18.83 1.45 -1.98
CA GLU A 76 -19.96 1.58 -2.90
C GLU A 76 -20.80 0.30 -2.73
N PRO A 77 -22.01 0.38 -2.14
CA PRO A 77 -22.89 -0.78 -2.11
C PRO A 77 -23.14 -1.18 -3.57
N SER A 78 -22.69 -2.37 -3.96
CA SER A 78 -23.09 -3.00 -5.23
C SER A 78 -24.59 -2.76 -5.41
N PRO A 79 -25.04 -2.10 -6.48
CA PRO A 79 -26.46 -1.85 -6.66
C PRO A 79 -27.17 -3.20 -6.62
N PRO A 80 -28.26 -3.34 -5.85
CA PRO A 80 -28.94 -4.63 -5.76
C PRO A 80 -29.31 -5.03 -7.18
N ILE A 81 -28.82 -6.19 -7.61
CA ILE A 81 -29.25 -6.83 -8.85
C ILE A 81 -30.76 -7.05 -8.70
N ALA A 82 -31.54 -6.13 -9.25
CA ALA A 82 -32.98 -6.28 -9.34
C ALA A 82 -33.24 -7.50 -10.24
N PRO A 83 -33.96 -8.53 -9.77
CA PRO A 83 -34.31 -9.64 -10.62
C PRO A 83 -35.22 -9.13 -11.75
N PRO A 84 -35.03 -9.56 -13.00
CA PRO A 84 -35.92 -9.19 -14.09
C PRO A 84 -37.31 -9.78 -13.83
N GLU A 85 -38.33 -8.95 -14.01
CA GLU A 85 -39.77 -9.27 -13.94
C GLU A 85 -40.22 -10.17 -15.10
#